data_AF-A0A4Y1VP16-F1
#
_entry.id   AF-A0A4Y1VP16-F1
#
_cell.length_a   1.000
_cell.length_b   1.000
_cell.length_c   1.000
_cell.angle_alpha   90.00
_cell.angle_beta   90.00
_cell.angle_gamma   90.00
#
_symmetry.space_group_name_H-M   'P 1'
#
loop_
_entity.id
_entity.type
_entity.pdbx_description
1 polymer ?
#
loop_
_entity_poly.entity_id
_entity_poly.type
_entity_poly.pdbx_seq_one_letter_code
_entity_poly.pdbx_strand_id
1 'polypeptide(L)'
;MLMKVMYVPYGWQFKDENVYIPSEKAARLNIFGMITRRNQYKGFTTQESINADRLVDYLDRFSFEVKKKTVVVLDNASVHRNRKIKEIRKIWEDRGLFLFYLPPYSPELNPAETLWRILKGKWIRPADYNTKDSLFYCTNRALASVGTNLFVNYSYV
;
A
#
# COMPACT_ATOMS: atom_id res chain seq x y z
N MET A 1 -5.43 -7.36 6.46
CA MET A 1 -4.69 -6.29 7.16
C MET A 1 -3.49 -6.93 7.84
N LEU A 2 -2.39 -7.10 7.11
CA LEU A 2 -1.11 -7.51 7.70
C LEU A 2 -0.41 -6.26 8.19
N MET A 3 -0.67 -5.90 9.44
CA MET A 3 0.10 -4.88 10.14
C MET A 3 1.44 -5.53 10.51
N LYS A 4 2.39 -5.55 9.57
CA LYS A 4 3.77 -5.89 9.89
C LYS A 4 4.29 -4.78 10.79
N VAL A 5 4.41 -5.13 12.07
CA VAL A 5 4.85 -4.33 13.21
C VAL A 5 5.94 -3.35 12.77
N MET A 6 5.81 -2.09 13.19
CA MET A 6 6.88 -1.09 13.05
C MET A 6 8.20 -1.70 13.48
N TYR A 7 9.28 -1.35 12.79
CA TYR A 7 10.63 -1.74 13.17
C TYR A 7 10.87 -1.29 14.62
N VAL A 8 10.86 -2.23 15.57
CA VAL A 8 11.38 -1.98 16.90
C VAL A 8 12.90 -1.85 16.70
N PRO A 9 13.49 -0.66 16.86
CA PRO A 9 14.94 -0.57 16.79
C PRO A 9 15.52 -1.49 17.87
N TYR A 10 16.42 -2.39 17.49
CA TYR A 10 17.21 -3.12 18.46
C TYR A 10 17.98 -2.11 19.29
N GLY A 11 17.76 -2.11 20.60
CA GLY A 11 18.43 -1.24 21.57
C GLY A 11 18.93 -2.08 22.73
N TRP A 12 20.13 -1.76 23.21
CA TRP A 12 20.61 -2.25 24.49
C TRP A 12 20.09 -1.31 25.57
N GLN A 13 19.53 -1.87 26.64
CA GLN A 13 19.10 -1.11 27.82
C GLN A 13 19.81 -1.68 29.05
N PHE A 14 20.16 -0.82 29.99
CA PHE A 14 20.69 -1.27 31.28
C PHE A 14 19.57 -1.88 32.12
N LYS A 15 19.93 -2.75 33.08
CA LYS A 15 18.96 -3.47 33.94
C LYS A 15 18.03 -2.53 34.71
N ASP A 16 18.47 -1.29 34.91
CA ASP A 16 17.81 -0.28 35.74
C ASP A 16 17.05 0.76 34.88
N GLU A 17 17.09 0.63 33.55
CA GLU A 17 16.38 1.49 32.63
C GLU A 17 15.02 0.89 32.24
N ASN A 18 13.96 1.64 32.52
CA ASN A 18 12.62 1.32 32.07
C ASN A 18 12.34 2.03 30.74
N VAL A 19 12.80 1.42 29.63
CA VAL A 19 12.47 1.91 28.28
C VAL A 19 11.15 1.29 27.83
N TYR A 20 10.15 2.13 27.61
CA TYR A 20 8.88 1.72 27.04
C TYR A 20 8.66 2.41 25.70
N ILE A 21 8.13 1.66 24.74
CA ILE A 21 7.55 2.23 23.52
C ILE A 21 6.06 2.37 23.79
N PRO A 22 5.53 3.58 24.06
CA PRO A 22 4.11 3.77 24.27
C PRO A 22 3.35 3.34 23.02
N SER A 23 2.55 2.27 23.12
CA SER A 23 1.64 1.84 22.05
C SER A 23 0.33 2.60 22.21
N GLU A 24 0.25 3.79 21.62
CA GLU A 24 -0.97 4.57 21.59
C GLU A 24 -1.90 4.11 20.46
N LYS A 25 -3.23 4.30 20.61
CA LYS A 25 -4.18 4.25 19.48
C LYS A 25 -3.95 5.50 18.61
N ALA A 26 -2.82 5.52 17.92
CA ALA A 26 -2.46 6.58 17.00
C ALA A 26 -3.43 6.61 15.81
N ALA A 27 -3.57 7.78 15.21
CA ALA A 27 -4.34 7.94 14.00
C ALA A 27 -3.80 7.04 12.88
N ARG A 28 -4.71 6.42 12.12
CA ARG A 28 -4.35 5.47 11.07
C ARG A 28 -4.51 6.11 9.69
N LEU A 29 -3.51 5.91 8.83
CA LEU A 29 -3.61 6.17 7.40
C LEU A 29 -3.63 4.83 6.67
N ASN A 30 -4.73 4.53 6.01
CA ASN A 30 -4.87 3.38 5.13
C ASN A 30 -4.50 3.78 3.70
N ILE A 31 -3.82 2.90 3.00
CA ILE A 31 -3.34 3.13 1.64
C ILE A 31 -3.84 1.97 0.77
N PHE A 32 -4.50 2.29 -0.33
CA PHE A 32 -4.63 1.38 -1.47
C PHE A 32 -3.65 1.87 -2.53
N GLY A 33 -2.74 0.99 -2.98
CA GLY A 33 -1.72 1.37 -3.95
C GLY A 33 -1.41 0.23 -4.90
N MET A 34 -1.27 0.58 -6.17
CA MET A 34 -0.82 -0.26 -7.26
C MET A 34 0.46 0.34 -7.82
N ILE A 35 1.42 -0.51 -8.14
CA ILE A 35 2.70 -0.08 -8.70
C ILE A 35 3.15 -1.06 -9.78
N THR A 36 3.66 -0.52 -10.88
CA THR A 36 4.34 -1.32 -11.90
C THR A 36 5.83 -1.45 -11.57
N ARG A 37 6.52 -2.47 -12.12
CA ARG A 37 7.99 -2.58 -12.01
C ARG A 37 8.75 -1.40 -12.62
N ARG A 38 8.08 -0.52 -13.38
CA ARG A 38 8.61 0.73 -13.92
C ARG A 38 8.34 1.94 -13.03
N ASN A 39 7.98 1.72 -11.76
CA ASN A 39 7.67 2.77 -10.78
C ASN A 39 6.49 3.68 -11.15
N GLN A 40 5.53 3.18 -11.94
CA GLN A 40 4.28 3.89 -12.15
C GLN A 40 3.33 3.57 -11.00
N TYR A 41 3.19 4.50 -10.06
CA TYR A 41 2.34 4.37 -8.89
C TYR A 41 0.95 4.99 -9.14
N LYS A 42 -0.09 4.28 -8.70
CA LYS A 42 -1.48 4.76 -8.66
C LYS A 42 -2.14 4.26 -7.39
N GLY A 43 -2.77 5.14 -6.64
CA GLY A 43 -3.43 4.76 -5.39
C GLY A 43 -4.15 5.92 -4.72
N PHE A 44 -4.70 5.65 -3.55
CA PHE A 44 -5.31 6.65 -2.68
C PHE A 44 -5.03 6.34 -1.22
N THR A 45 -5.13 7.38 -0.39
CA THR A 45 -4.99 7.28 1.07
C THR A 45 -6.30 7.68 1.75
N THR A 46 -6.60 7.08 2.90
CA THR A 46 -7.78 7.42 3.69
C THR A 46 -7.55 7.15 5.17
N GLN A 47 -8.15 7.97 6.03
CA GLN A 47 -8.15 7.73 7.47
C GLN A 47 -9.18 6.68 7.91
N GLU A 48 -10.22 6.47 7.09
CA GLU A 48 -11.21 5.41 7.26
C GLU A 48 -10.74 4.06 6.71
N SER A 49 -11.44 2.99 7.09
CA SER A 49 -11.22 1.65 6.52
C SER A 49 -11.46 1.62 5.01
N ILE A 50 -10.58 0.92 4.29
CA ILE A 50 -10.79 0.62 2.88
C ILE A 50 -11.80 -0.52 2.80
N ASN A 51 -12.97 -0.24 2.23
CA ASN A 51 -14.03 -1.20 2.01
C ASN A 51 -14.17 -1.52 0.51
N ALA A 52 -15.05 -2.46 0.19
CA ALA A 52 -15.26 -2.89 -1.19
C ALA A 52 -15.79 -1.76 -2.08
N ASP A 53 -16.64 -0.88 -1.56
CA ASP A 53 -17.22 0.25 -2.30
C ASP A 53 -16.15 1.22 -2.79
N ARG A 54 -15.23 1.62 -1.91
CA ARG A 54 -14.12 2.51 -2.29
C ARG A 54 -13.18 1.85 -3.29
N LEU A 55 -12.93 0.55 -3.15
CA LEU A 55 -12.10 -0.18 -4.10
C LEU A 55 -12.77 -0.29 -5.48
N VAL A 56 -14.07 -0.61 -5.50
CA VAL A 56 -14.88 -0.68 -6.71
C VAL A 56 -14.91 0.66 -7.43
N ASP A 57 -15.23 1.75 -6.71
CA ASP A 57 -15.24 3.10 -7.27
C ASP A 57 -13.88 3.47 -7.88
N TYR A 58 -12.80 3.17 -7.17
CA TYR A 58 -11.45 3.46 -7.65
C TYR A 58 -11.09 2.65 -8.91
N LEU A 59 -11.34 1.33 -8.91
CA LEU A 59 -11.06 0.47 -10.06
C LEU A 59 -11.95 0.79 -11.26
N ASP A 60 -13.20 1.20 -11.02
CA ASP A 60 -14.12 1.61 -12.07
C ASP A 60 -13.62 2.88 -12.77
N ARG A 61 -13.26 3.92 -12.01
CA ARG A 61 -12.62 5.13 -12.55
C ARG A 61 -11.33 4.80 -13.29
N PHE A 62 -10.48 3.96 -12.71
CA PHE A 62 -9.24 3.53 -13.33
C PHE A 62 -9.47 2.77 -14.64
N SER A 63 -10.55 1.99 -14.76
CA SER A 63 -10.87 1.23 -15.98
C SER A 63 -11.08 2.12 -17.21
N PHE A 64 -11.55 3.37 -17.03
CA PHE A 64 -11.68 4.34 -18.12
C PHE A 64 -10.34 4.95 -18.57
N GLU A 65 -9.32 4.92 -17.72
CA GLU A 65 -7.98 5.41 -18.04
C GLU A 65 -7.14 4.38 -18.83
N VAL A 66 -7.54 3.11 -18.80
CA VAL A 66 -6.83 2.00 -19.44
C VAL A 66 -6.82 2.16 -20.96
N LYS A 67 -5.63 2.17 -21.57
CA LYS A 67 -5.43 2.31 -23.03
C LYS A 67 -5.03 1.02 -23.75
N LYS A 68 -4.65 0.00 -22.99
CA LYS A 68 -4.21 -1.31 -23.48
C LYS A 68 -4.60 -2.36 -22.46
N LYS A 69 -4.67 -3.63 -22.87
CA LYS A 69 -4.95 -4.74 -21.94
C LYS A 69 -4.06 -4.63 -20.70
N THR A 70 -4.69 -4.43 -19.54
CA THR A 70 -4.03 -4.13 -18.27
C THR A 70 -4.49 -5.16 -17.25
N VAL A 71 -3.53 -5.77 -16.56
CA VAL A 71 -3.81 -6.74 -15.50
C VAL A 71 -3.45 -6.10 -14.16
N VAL A 72 -4.43 -5.98 -13.27
CA VAL A 72 -4.21 -5.60 -11.88
C VAL A 72 -4.03 -6.88 -11.07
N VAL A 73 -2.85 -7.01 -10.48
CA VAL A 73 -2.49 -8.12 -9.59
C VAL A 73 -2.91 -7.75 -8.17
N LEU A 74 -3.83 -8.52 -7.60
CA LEU A 74 -4.36 -8.33 -6.26
C LEU A 74 -3.90 -9.45 -5.33
N ASP A 75 -3.63 -9.10 -4.07
CA ASP A 75 -3.49 -10.09 -3.01
C ASP A 75 -4.85 -10.66 -2.59
N ASN A 76 -4.82 -11.52 -1.59
CA ASN A 76 -6.00 -12.24 -1.10
C ASN A 76 -6.76 -11.53 0.02
N ALA A 77 -6.62 -10.21 0.15
CA ALA A 77 -7.41 -9.42 1.09
C ALA A 77 -8.91 -9.64 0.86
N SER A 78 -9.68 -9.76 1.95
CA SER A 78 -11.13 -10.01 1.89
C SER A 78 -11.89 -8.97 1.08
N VAL A 79 -11.43 -7.72 1.13
CA VAL A 79 -11.99 -6.60 0.36
C VAL A 79 -11.88 -6.85 -1.15
N HIS A 80 -10.79 -7.46 -1.62
CA HIS A 80 -10.55 -7.76 -3.04
C HIS A 80 -11.46 -8.87 -3.57
N ARG A 81 -12.00 -9.73 -2.69
CA ARG A 81 -12.86 -10.86 -3.06
C ARG A 81 -14.34 -10.63 -2.81
N ASN A 82 -14.73 -9.38 -2.54
CA ASN A 82 -16.11 -9.02 -2.29
C ASN A 82 -17.01 -9.33 -3.50
N ARG A 83 -18.28 -9.65 -3.25
CA ARG A 83 -19.28 -9.94 -4.29
C ARG A 83 -19.39 -8.81 -5.33
N LYS A 84 -19.34 -7.55 -4.89
CA LYS A 84 -19.42 -6.37 -5.78
C LYS A 84 -18.33 -6.36 -6.85
N ILE A 85 -17.12 -6.79 -6.49
CA ILE A 85 -15.99 -6.88 -7.43
C ILE A 85 -16.25 -7.97 -8.47
N LYS A 86 -16.85 -9.10 -8.07
CA LYS A 86 -17.21 -10.18 -9.00
C LYS A 86 -18.30 -9.75 -9.98
N GLU A 87 -19.29 -8.99 -9.51
CA GLU A 87 -20.41 -8.49 -10.31
C GLU A 87 -19.94 -7.53 -11.41
N ILE A 88 -19.01 -6.62 -11.10
CA ILE A 88 -18.55 -5.58 -12.04
C ILE A 88 -17.37 -6.05 -12.90
N ARG A 89 -16.69 -7.13 -12.51
CA ARG A 89 -15.50 -7.65 -13.20
C ARG A 89 -15.64 -7.74 -14.71
N LYS A 90 -16.79 -8.24 -15.20
CA LYS A 90 -17.01 -8.40 -16.64
C LYS A 90 -16.99 -7.06 -17.39
N ILE A 91 -17.56 -6.01 -16.80
CA ILE A 91 -17.55 -4.65 -17.34
C ILE A 91 -16.12 -4.12 -17.44
N TRP A 92 -15.29 -4.37 -16.42
CA TRP A 92 -13.88 -3.97 -16.45
C TRP A 92 -13.09 -4.74 -17.50
N GLU A 93 -13.33 -6.03 -17.67
CA GLU A 93 -12.67 -6.86 -18.68
C GLU A 93 -13.01 -6.38 -20.10
N ASP A 94 -14.25 -5.97 -20.34
CA ASP A 94 -14.69 -5.40 -21.62
C ASP A 94 -14.05 -4.02 -21.89
N ARG A 95 -13.68 -3.28 -20.84
CA ARG A 95 -12.84 -2.06 -20.91
C ARG A 95 -11.33 -2.35 -20.98
N GLY A 96 -10.93 -3.62 -21.00
CA GLY A 96 -9.54 -4.05 -21.09
C GLY A 96 -8.79 -4.09 -19.75
N LEU A 97 -9.50 -4.00 -18.62
CA LEU A 97 -8.97 -4.13 -17.26
C LEU A 97 -9.28 -5.53 -16.69
N PHE A 98 -8.24 -6.32 -16.43
CA PHE A 98 -8.34 -7.69 -15.94
C PHE A 98 -7.84 -7.77 -14.49
N LEU A 99 -8.48 -8.61 -13.68
CA LEU A 99 -8.03 -8.89 -12.31
C LEU A 99 -7.37 -10.26 -12.23
N PHE A 100 -6.16 -10.29 -11.67
CA PHE A 100 -5.43 -11.52 -11.36
C PHE A 100 -5.18 -11.57 -9.85
N TYR A 101 -5.46 -12.71 -9.22
CA TYR A 101 -5.26 -12.91 -7.80
C TYR A 101 -4.01 -13.76 -7.58
N LEU A 102 -3.11 -13.31 -6.73
CA LEU A 102 -1.92 -14.08 -6.36
C LEU A 102 -2.30 -15.36 -5.60
N PRO A 103 -1.47 -16.41 -5.66
CA PRO A 103 -1.58 -17.54 -4.75
C PRO A 103 -1.60 -17.08 -3.28
N PRO A 104 -2.30 -17.82 -2.39
CA PRO A 104 -2.27 -17.54 -0.96
C PRO A 104 -0.84 -17.52 -0.42
N TYR A 105 -0.56 -16.57 0.49
CA TYR A 105 0.72 -16.45 1.19
C TYR A 105 1.96 -16.22 0.31
N SER A 106 1.80 -15.58 -0.85
CA SER A 106 2.92 -15.20 -1.74
C SER A 106 3.20 -13.69 -1.79
N PRO A 107 3.52 -13.02 -0.65
CA PRO A 107 3.81 -11.59 -0.62
C PRO A 107 5.05 -11.20 -1.44
N GLU A 108 6.02 -12.12 -1.59
CA GLU A 108 7.23 -11.94 -2.41
C GLU A 108 6.92 -11.68 -3.88
N LEU A 109 5.77 -12.15 -4.37
CA LEU A 109 5.31 -11.94 -5.74
C LEU A 109 4.63 -10.58 -5.94
N ASN A 110 4.36 -9.82 -4.88
CA ASN A 110 3.67 -8.53 -4.94
C ASN A 110 4.67 -7.35 -4.92
N PRO A 111 4.87 -6.62 -6.04
CA PRO A 111 5.76 -5.46 -6.09
C PRO A 111 5.40 -4.33 -5.10
N ALA A 112 4.13 -4.24 -4.69
CA ALA A 112 3.68 -3.26 -3.70
C ALA A 112 4.28 -3.53 -2.31
N GLU A 113 4.56 -4.78 -1.94
CA GLU A 113 5.19 -5.10 -0.66
C GLU A 113 6.60 -4.51 -0.55
N THR A 114 7.36 -4.52 -1.66
CA THR A 114 8.68 -3.88 -1.71
C THR A 114 8.56 -2.37 -1.59
N LEU A 115 7.56 -1.75 -2.25
CA LEU A 115 7.26 -0.33 -2.10
C LEU A 115 6.96 0.01 -0.63
N TRP A 116 6.10 -0.76 0.04
CA TRP A 116 5.73 -0.52 1.44
C TRP A 116 6.89 -0.67 2.41
N ARG A 117 7.78 -1.65 2.15
CA ARG A 117 9.01 -1.83 2.93
C ARG A 117 9.94 -0.63 2.78
N ILE A 118 10.14 -0.13 1.56
CA ILE A 118 11.01 1.03 1.30
C ILE A 118 10.39 2.31 1.86
N LEU A 119 9.08 2.52 1.66
CA LEU A 119 8.36 3.68 2.17
C LEU A 119 8.57 3.81 3.69
N LYS A 120 8.30 2.74 4.45
CA LYS A 120 8.42 2.73 5.91
C LYS A 120 9.87 2.71 6.41
N GLY A 121 10.77 2.04 5.69
CA GLY A 121 12.14 1.82 6.15
C GLY A 121 13.17 2.84 5.67
N LYS A 122 12.86 3.61 4.62
CA LYS A 122 13.81 4.53 3.99
C LYS A 122 13.25 5.93 3.74
N TRP A 123 11.98 6.05 3.35
CA TRP A 123 11.44 7.35 2.91
C TRP A 123 10.77 8.13 4.03
N ILE A 124 10.12 7.45 4.98
CA ILE A 124 9.58 8.07 6.19
C ILE A 124 10.67 8.05 7.26
N ARG A 125 11.05 9.22 7.79
CA ARG A 125 12.09 9.33 8.81
C ARG A 125 11.52 9.11 10.20
N PRO A 126 12.32 8.69 11.19
CA PRO A 126 11.86 8.57 12.58
C PRO A 126 11.16 9.83 13.12
N ALA A 127 11.68 11.02 12.82
CA ALA A 127 11.08 12.29 13.23
C ALA A 127 9.69 12.55 12.62
N ASP A 128 9.39 11.97 11.45
CA ASP A 128 8.09 12.14 10.80
C ASP A 128 6.98 11.35 11.52
N TYR A 129 7.33 10.39 12.40
CA TYR A 129 6.39 9.64 13.24
C TYR A 129 5.95 10.39 14.50
N ASN A 130 6.53 11.56 14.80
CA ASN A 130 6.23 12.31 16.02
C ASN A 130 4.80 12.84 16.08
N THR A 131 4.20 13.18 14.94
CA THR A 131 2.82 13.66 14.87
C THR A 131 2.06 13.00 13.73
N LYS A 132 0.75 12.87 13.90
CA LYS A 132 -0.16 12.40 12.84
C LYS A 132 0.02 13.18 11.54
N ASP A 133 0.01 14.50 11.63
CA ASP A 133 0.04 15.37 10.44
C ASP A 133 1.38 15.26 9.71
N SER A 134 2.49 15.19 10.44
CA SER A 134 3.82 14.98 9.85
C SER A 134 3.90 13.63 9.14
N LEU A 135 3.40 12.56 9.77
CA LEU A 135 3.38 11.23 9.17
C LEU A 135 2.55 11.20 7.90
N PHE A 136 1.36 11.81 7.93
CA PHE A 136 0.43 11.80 6.81
C PHE A 136 0.96 12.64 5.65
N TYR A 137 1.49 13.82 5.96
CA TYR A 137 2.13 14.69 4.97
C TYR A 137 3.32 14.00 4.31
N CYS A 138 4.25 13.45 5.11
CA CYS A 138 5.43 12.75 4.59
C CYS A 138 5.04 11.55 3.73
N THR A 139 4.06 10.75 4.19
CA THR A 139 3.56 9.59 3.44
C THR A 139 2.97 10.00 2.08
N ASN A 140 2.09 11.01 2.06
CA ASN A 140 1.47 11.49 0.82
C ASN A 140 2.50 12.08 -0.14
N ARG A 141 3.45 12.86 0.39
CA ARG A 141 4.54 13.44 -0.40
C ARG A 141 5.43 12.37 -1.02
N ALA A 142 5.79 11.34 -0.24
CA ALA A 142 6.60 10.23 -0.72
C ALA A 142 5.86 9.46 -1.82
N LEU A 143 4.58 9.12 -1.63
CA LEU A 143 3.77 8.43 -2.64
C LEU A 143 3.63 9.24 -3.93
N ALA A 144 3.42 10.56 -3.83
CA ALA A 144 3.36 11.45 -5.00
C ALA A 144 4.70 11.59 -5.73
N SER A 145 5.80 11.30 -5.04
CA SER A 145 7.16 11.37 -5.59
C SER A 145 7.62 10.05 -6.23
N VAL A 146 6.82 8.98 -6.14
CA VAL A 146 7.17 7.68 -6.73
C VAL A 146 7.15 7.77 -8.26
N GLY A 147 8.24 7.36 -8.89
CA GLY A 147 8.43 7.43 -10.35
C GLY A 147 8.95 8.76 -10.87
N THR A 148 9.11 9.77 -10.00
CA THR A 148 9.72 11.07 -10.35
C THR A 148 11.02 11.29 -9.59
N ASN A 149 10.96 11.34 -8.26
CA ASN A 149 12.11 11.58 -7.38
C ASN A 149 12.45 10.35 -6.52
N LEU A 150 11.49 9.45 -6.33
CA LEU A 150 11.65 8.22 -5.56
C LEU A 150 11.42 7.01 -6.44
N PHE A 151 12.38 6.08 -6.42
CA PHE A 151 12.34 4.89 -7.24
C PHE A 151 12.57 3.64 -6.40
N VAL A 152 11.78 2.60 -6.67
CA VAL A 152 11.98 1.24 -6.19
C VAL A 152 12.77 0.48 -7.23
N ASN A 153 13.89 -0.12 -6.81
CA ASN A 153 14.66 -1.04 -7.64
C ASN A 153 14.15 -2.46 -7.42
N TYR A 154 13.64 -3.08 -8.49
CA TYR A 154 13.10 -4.44 -8.50
C TYR A 154 14.08 -5.48 -9.07
N SER A 155 15.31 -5.10 -9.43
CA SER A 155 16.30 -6.00 -10.05
C SER A 155 16.97 -6.98 -9.08
N TYR A 156 16.77 -6.78 -7.77
CA TYR A 156 17.34 -7.60 -6.70
C TYR A 156 16.27 -8.33 -5.87
N VAL A 157 15.08 -8.51 -6.44
CA VAL A 157 13.95 -9.23 -5.83
C VAL A 157 13.73 -10.53 -6.58
#